data_AF-A0A7C1PRY4-F1
#
_entry.id   AF-A0A7C1PRY4-F1
#
_cell.length_a   1.000
_cell.length_b   1.000
_cell.length_c   1.000
_cell.angle_alpha   90.00
_cell.angle_beta   90.00
_cell.angle_gamma   90.00
#
_symmetry.space_group_name_H-M   'P 1'
#
loop_
_entity.id
_entity.type
_entity.pdbx_description
1 polymer ?
#
loop_
_entity_poly.entity_id
_entity_poly.type
_entity_poly.pdbx_seq_one_letter_code
_entity_poly.pdbx_strand_id
1 'polypeptide(L)'
;PGQPPAAGGDKKPESLLQLSISDADILLSFDLRWSDEIYRQLIAPPLFATLNATKGKMAVYAAEVPMQGLSEVVQRLAAQRKAFPAGTVLPRTSEASRYGLTRPPRSRVSFFYELLPLLGHNEVASQIDPQLPWYDEKNLSAAEVWLPQVLCPWYPTSEWRASSPLVPDGRLVGATHFVAIAGVGLDAARYDPKNPEFARKVGITGYDWGSTIEEITDGLDKTIYLMQTAPGLSQPWLAGGGATVRGLNETDPLDGFRHTFGTPDGKPGTFALMANGDIRFIPADIDKKVLLAMATRAGSEPLPDLDRHAPLIYPKRTREAAVSTTPQPAGSSSSTAETVPLPKPEQPKAEQPSPPPPSRNASPADAALPVAPAPRAVQNE
;
A
#
# COMPACT_ATOMS: atom_id res chain seq x y z
N PRO A 1 -58.04 -18.80 -41.86
CA PRO A 1 -57.39 -19.60 -40.81
C PRO A 1 -55.89 -19.28 -40.75
N GLY A 2 -55.55 -18.29 -39.92
CA GLY A 2 -54.19 -17.79 -39.77
C GLY A 2 -53.32 -18.75 -38.97
N GLN A 3 -52.12 -18.98 -39.49
CA GLN A 3 -51.03 -19.60 -38.76
C GLN A 3 -50.21 -18.44 -38.15
N PRO A 4 -49.93 -18.42 -36.84
CA PRO A 4 -49.19 -17.32 -36.23
C PRO A 4 -47.73 -17.34 -36.73
N PRO A 5 -47.10 -16.17 -36.95
CA PRO A 5 -45.68 -16.12 -37.23
C PRO A 5 -44.93 -16.63 -36.00
N ALA A 6 -43.99 -17.56 -36.23
CA ALA A 6 -43.08 -18.04 -35.21
C ALA A 6 -42.36 -16.85 -34.56
N ALA A 7 -42.42 -16.78 -33.24
CA ALA A 7 -41.68 -15.81 -32.45
C ALA A 7 -40.20 -15.85 -32.87
N GLY A 8 -39.69 -14.70 -33.32
CA GLY A 8 -38.28 -14.53 -33.63
C GLY A 8 -37.47 -14.87 -32.38
N GLY A 9 -36.66 -15.91 -32.47
CA GLY A 9 -35.65 -16.18 -31.45
C GLY A 9 -34.71 -14.98 -31.38
N ASP A 10 -34.52 -14.45 -30.17
CA ASP A 10 -33.55 -13.41 -29.89
C ASP A 10 -32.19 -13.79 -30.48
N LYS A 11 -31.80 -13.12 -31.56
CA LYS A 11 -30.43 -13.21 -32.08
C LYS A 11 -29.51 -12.73 -30.97
N LYS A 12 -28.67 -13.61 -30.42
CA LYS A 12 -27.59 -13.23 -29.52
C LYS A 12 -26.76 -12.12 -30.20
N PRO A 13 -26.42 -11.03 -29.50
CA PRO A 13 -25.67 -9.93 -30.11
C PRO A 13 -24.32 -10.46 -30.59
N GLU A 14 -24.05 -10.30 -31.88
CA GLU A 14 -22.85 -10.80 -32.55
C GLU A 14 -21.62 -10.04 -32.03
N SER A 15 -20.53 -10.77 -31.76
CA SER A 15 -19.25 -10.16 -31.44
C SER A 15 -18.50 -9.86 -32.74
N LEU A 16 -17.84 -8.70 -32.83
CA LEU A 16 -17.15 -8.24 -34.04
C LEU A 16 -15.63 -8.31 -33.84
N LEU A 17 -14.93 -8.93 -34.78
CA LEU A 17 -13.48 -8.81 -34.92
C LEU A 17 -13.17 -7.98 -36.16
N GLN A 18 -12.44 -6.89 -36.00
CA GLN A 18 -12.05 -6.03 -37.11
C GLN A 18 -10.53 -5.94 -37.18
N LEU A 19 -9.99 -6.26 -38.35
CA LEU A 19 -8.58 -6.17 -38.67
C LEU A 19 -8.38 -5.03 -39.67
N SER A 20 -7.59 -4.03 -39.27
CA SER A 20 -7.20 -2.92 -40.13
C SER A 20 -5.68 -2.92 -40.25
N ILE A 21 -5.18 -2.90 -41.49
CA ILE A 21 -3.74 -2.92 -41.78
C ILE A 21 -3.41 -1.60 -42.48
N SER A 22 -2.40 -0.88 -41.98
CA SER A 22 -1.75 0.24 -42.66
C SER A 22 -0.29 -0.11 -42.95
N ASP A 23 0.41 0.74 -43.71
CA ASP A 23 1.79 0.48 -44.15
C ASP A 23 2.79 0.29 -43.00
N ALA A 24 2.47 0.77 -41.79
CA ALA A 24 3.33 0.67 -40.61
C ALA A 24 2.69 -0.08 -39.42
N ASP A 25 1.37 -0.26 -39.40
CA ASP A 25 0.66 -0.79 -38.23
C ASP A 25 -0.40 -1.83 -38.59
N ILE A 26 -0.53 -2.85 -37.75
CA ILE A 26 -1.66 -3.79 -37.76
C ILE A 26 -2.52 -3.49 -36.53
N LEU A 27 -3.76 -3.04 -36.74
CA LEU A 27 -4.74 -2.79 -35.71
C LEU A 27 -5.79 -3.91 -35.68
N LEU A 28 -5.80 -4.70 -34.60
CA LEU A 28 -6.90 -5.61 -34.28
C LEU A 28 -7.83 -4.96 -33.25
N SER A 29 -9.10 -4.83 -33.61
CA SER A 29 -10.18 -4.39 -32.73
C SER A 29 -11.11 -5.56 -32.42
N PHE A 30 -11.33 -5.83 -31.14
CA PHE A 30 -12.24 -6.86 -30.64
C PHE A 30 -13.43 -6.19 -29.94
N ASP A 31 -14.65 -6.41 -30.43
CA ASP A 31 -15.90 -6.07 -29.75
C ASP A 31 -16.61 -7.37 -29.35
N LEU A 32 -16.43 -7.78 -28.09
CA LEU A 32 -16.92 -9.06 -27.59
C LEU A 32 -18.15 -8.81 -26.69
N ARG A 33 -19.30 -9.32 -27.13
CA ARG A 33 -20.58 -9.22 -26.42
C ARG A 33 -20.78 -10.49 -25.58
N TRP A 34 -20.47 -10.40 -24.28
CA TRP A 34 -20.70 -11.48 -23.32
C TRP A 34 -22.00 -11.24 -22.54
N SER A 35 -22.68 -12.31 -22.11
CA SER A 35 -23.72 -12.19 -21.08
C SER A 35 -23.10 -11.72 -19.76
N ASP A 36 -23.83 -10.92 -18.98
CA ASP A 36 -23.37 -10.39 -17.68
C ASP A 36 -22.76 -11.44 -16.76
N GLU A 37 -23.32 -12.66 -16.72
CA GLU A 37 -22.83 -13.74 -15.88
C GLU A 37 -21.47 -14.28 -16.37
N ILE A 38 -21.34 -14.60 -17.66
CA ILE A 38 -20.06 -15.00 -18.27
C ILE A 38 -19.02 -13.89 -18.12
N TYR A 39 -19.39 -12.63 -18.35
CA TYR A 39 -18.48 -11.52 -18.17
C TYR A 39 -17.97 -11.45 -16.73
N ARG A 40 -18.87 -11.43 -15.74
CA ARG A 40 -18.50 -11.27 -14.32
C ARG A 40 -17.74 -12.46 -13.75
N GLN A 41 -18.06 -13.68 -14.16
CA GLN A 41 -17.46 -14.89 -13.58
C GLN A 41 -16.20 -15.35 -14.30
N LEU A 42 -16.18 -15.28 -15.64
CA LEU A 42 -15.12 -15.93 -16.43
C LEU A 42 -14.17 -14.94 -17.08
N ILE A 43 -14.61 -13.72 -17.40
CA ILE A 43 -13.82 -12.78 -18.20
C ILE A 43 -13.26 -11.63 -17.37
N ALA A 44 -14.10 -10.97 -16.58
CA ALA A 44 -13.76 -9.81 -15.79
C ALA A 44 -12.65 -10.12 -14.77
N PRO A 45 -12.67 -11.22 -14.00
CA PRO A 45 -11.59 -11.49 -13.04
C PRO A 45 -10.20 -11.61 -13.69
N PRO A 46 -9.96 -12.45 -14.71
CA PRO A 46 -8.64 -12.53 -15.35
C PRO A 46 -8.30 -11.26 -16.14
N LEU A 47 -9.27 -10.57 -16.75
CA LEU A 47 -9.04 -9.30 -17.45
C LEU A 47 -8.59 -8.21 -16.47
N PHE A 48 -9.29 -8.03 -15.36
CA PHE A 48 -8.93 -7.05 -14.33
C PHE A 48 -7.60 -7.40 -13.66
N ALA A 49 -7.32 -8.69 -13.41
CA ALA A 49 -6.01 -9.12 -12.93
C ALA A 49 -4.90 -8.74 -13.92
N THR A 50 -5.12 -8.94 -15.23
CA THR A 50 -4.15 -8.59 -16.30
C THR A 50 -3.98 -7.08 -16.44
N LEU A 51 -5.08 -6.31 -16.40
CA LEU A 51 -5.05 -4.85 -16.46
C LEU A 51 -4.37 -4.25 -15.22
N ASN A 52 -4.65 -4.77 -14.03
CA ASN A 52 -4.00 -4.34 -12.79
C ASN A 52 -2.51 -4.70 -12.78
N ALA A 53 -2.15 -5.89 -13.28
CA ALA A 53 -0.75 -6.26 -13.44
C ALA A 53 -0.03 -5.36 -14.47
N THR A 54 -0.67 -5.04 -15.58
CA THR A 54 -0.10 -4.14 -16.61
C THR A 54 0.01 -2.70 -16.10
N LYS A 55 -1.02 -2.19 -15.42
CA LYS A 55 -1.00 -0.88 -14.76
C LYS A 55 0.09 -0.81 -13.71
N GLY A 56 0.21 -1.84 -12.87
CA GLY A 56 1.27 -1.97 -11.88
C GLY A 56 2.65 -2.00 -12.54
N LYS A 57 2.82 -2.77 -13.62
CA LYS A 57 4.05 -2.84 -14.41
C LYS A 57 4.46 -1.47 -14.93
N MET A 58 3.53 -0.76 -15.57
CA MET A 58 3.76 0.57 -16.11
C MET A 58 4.07 1.58 -14.99
N ALA A 59 3.40 1.47 -13.84
CA ALA A 59 3.68 2.32 -12.69
C ALA A 59 5.05 2.04 -12.05
N VAL A 60 5.51 0.79 -12.03
CA VAL A 60 6.87 0.44 -11.58
C VAL A 60 7.91 1.02 -12.56
N TYR A 61 7.70 0.91 -13.87
CA TYR A 61 8.62 1.47 -14.86
C TYR A 61 8.63 3.00 -14.89
N ALA A 62 7.48 3.63 -14.68
CA ALA A 62 7.35 5.09 -14.64
C ALA A 62 7.82 5.70 -13.32
N ALA A 63 7.96 4.89 -12.26
CA ALA A 63 8.41 5.37 -10.96
C ALA A 63 9.93 5.53 -10.96
N GLU A 64 10.39 6.79 -11.03
CA GLU A 64 11.81 7.13 -10.99
C GLU A 64 12.50 6.68 -9.68
N VAL A 65 11.77 6.71 -8.54
CA VAL A 65 12.26 6.21 -7.24
C VAL A 65 11.09 5.66 -6.40
N PRO A 66 10.74 4.37 -6.49
CA PRO A 66 9.55 3.82 -5.84
C PRO A 66 9.52 3.97 -4.31
N MET A 67 10.70 4.00 -3.68
CA MET A 67 10.87 4.19 -2.23
C MET A 67 10.36 5.53 -1.71
N GLN A 68 10.26 6.57 -2.56
CA GLN A 68 9.73 7.86 -2.13
C GLN A 68 8.25 7.77 -1.73
N GLY A 69 7.47 6.89 -2.37
CA GLY A 69 6.09 6.63 -1.98
C GLY A 69 6.00 6.06 -0.57
N LEU A 70 6.88 5.11 -0.21
CA LEU A 70 6.97 4.58 1.15
C LEU A 70 7.48 5.63 2.14
N SER A 71 8.46 6.45 1.76
CA SER A 71 8.94 7.57 2.58
C SER A 71 7.82 8.52 2.97
N GLU A 72 6.97 8.92 2.02
CA GLU A 72 5.83 9.78 2.34
C GLU A 72 4.84 9.14 3.31
N VAL A 73 4.60 7.83 3.17
CA VAL A 73 3.72 7.10 4.08
C VAL A 73 4.30 7.04 5.49
N VAL A 74 5.60 6.78 5.62
CA VAL A 74 6.30 6.79 6.91
C VAL A 74 6.22 8.16 7.57
N GLN A 75 6.44 9.23 6.80
CA GLN A 75 6.27 10.60 7.31
C GLN A 75 4.84 10.86 7.79
N ARG A 76 3.81 10.38 7.06
CA ARG A 76 2.40 10.53 7.47
C ARG A 76 2.08 9.69 8.72
N LEU A 77 2.60 8.47 8.84
CA LEU A 77 2.46 7.66 10.05
C LEU A 77 3.04 8.40 11.26
N ALA A 78 4.25 8.94 11.13
CA ALA A 78 4.89 9.68 12.21
C ALA A 78 4.11 10.97 12.53
N ALA A 79 3.83 11.81 11.53
CA ALA A 79 3.21 13.11 11.75
C ALA A 79 1.73 13.03 12.20
N GLN A 80 0.96 12.11 11.63
CA GLN A 80 -0.50 12.06 11.82
C GLN A 80 -0.93 10.99 12.82
N ARG A 81 -0.39 9.76 12.68
CA ARG A 81 -0.79 8.64 13.53
C ARG A 81 0.00 8.57 14.84
N LYS A 82 1.19 9.18 14.87
CA LYS A 82 2.15 9.15 15.99
C LYS A 82 2.53 7.73 16.45
N ALA A 83 2.28 6.74 15.60
CA ALA A 83 2.54 5.34 15.88
C ALA A 83 2.69 4.55 14.59
N PHE A 84 3.52 3.52 14.66
CA PHE A 84 3.73 2.54 13.62
C PHE A 84 2.84 1.32 13.85
N PRO A 85 2.29 0.71 12.78
CA PRO A 85 1.44 -0.46 12.91
C PRO A 85 2.22 -1.68 13.44
N ALA A 86 1.48 -2.64 13.98
CA ALA A 86 2.02 -3.97 14.20
C ALA A 86 2.27 -4.66 12.85
N GLY A 87 3.26 -5.55 12.80
CA GLY A 87 3.78 -6.19 11.61
C GLY A 87 2.80 -7.17 10.96
N THR A 88 1.84 -7.66 11.74
CA THR A 88 0.70 -8.42 11.25
C THR A 88 -0.59 -7.84 11.80
N VAL A 89 -1.63 -7.85 10.97
CA VAL A 89 -2.96 -7.46 11.41
C VAL A 89 -3.52 -8.61 12.25
N LEU A 90 -3.76 -8.33 13.53
CA LEU A 90 -4.37 -9.30 14.43
C LEU A 90 -5.86 -9.46 14.08
N PRO A 91 -6.37 -10.69 13.92
CA PRO A 91 -7.80 -10.89 13.83
C PRO A 91 -8.46 -10.36 15.11
N ARG A 92 -9.55 -9.60 14.96
CA ARG A 92 -10.32 -8.97 16.03
C ARG A 92 -11.12 -10.01 16.81
N THR A 93 -11.29 -11.20 16.25
CA THR A 93 -12.05 -12.30 16.85
C THR A 93 -11.21 -13.57 16.92
N SER A 94 -11.31 -14.25 18.06
CA SER A 94 -10.73 -15.56 18.26
C SER A 94 -11.64 -16.59 17.59
N GLU A 95 -11.19 -17.27 16.55
CA GLU A 95 -12.04 -18.24 15.86
C GLU A 95 -12.34 -19.46 16.74
N ALA A 96 -13.63 -19.79 16.88
CA ALA A 96 -14.07 -20.98 17.62
C ALA A 96 -13.51 -22.27 17.01
N SER A 97 -13.36 -22.32 15.68
CA SER A 97 -12.71 -23.42 14.93
C SER A 97 -11.24 -23.61 15.29
N ARG A 98 -10.61 -22.61 15.94
CA ARG A 98 -9.21 -22.64 16.38
C ARG A 98 -9.08 -22.59 17.89
N TYR A 99 -10.14 -22.92 18.63
CA TYR A 99 -10.16 -22.94 20.11
C TYR A 99 -9.70 -21.62 20.73
N GLY A 100 -9.98 -20.50 20.04
CA GLY A 100 -9.56 -19.17 20.47
C GLY A 100 -8.09 -18.82 20.21
N LEU A 101 -7.31 -19.69 19.57
CA LEU A 101 -5.90 -19.43 19.25
C LEU A 101 -5.76 -18.46 18.07
N THR A 102 -4.84 -17.51 18.17
CA THR A 102 -4.50 -16.61 17.06
C THR A 102 -3.78 -17.37 15.95
N ARG A 103 -3.89 -16.87 14.70
CA ARG A 103 -3.20 -17.48 13.55
C ARG A 103 -1.69 -17.36 13.72
N PRO A 104 -0.86 -18.25 13.16
CA PRO A 104 0.57 -17.98 13.10
C PRO A 104 0.82 -16.75 12.22
N PRO A 105 1.85 -15.91 12.51
CA PRO A 105 2.13 -14.67 11.78
C PRO A 105 2.17 -14.85 10.25
N ARG A 106 2.77 -15.95 9.77
CA ARG A 106 2.89 -16.27 8.34
C ARG A 106 1.56 -16.45 7.59
N SER A 107 0.47 -16.64 8.32
CA SER A 107 -0.88 -16.81 7.75
C SER A 107 -1.74 -15.56 7.89
N ARG A 108 -1.31 -14.56 8.67
CA ARG A 108 -2.04 -13.32 8.88
C ARG A 108 -1.79 -12.34 7.73
N VAL A 109 -2.65 -11.34 7.62
CA VAL A 109 -2.44 -10.19 6.73
C VAL A 109 -1.29 -9.31 7.24
N SER A 110 -0.41 -8.90 6.33
CA SER A 110 0.72 -8.01 6.58
C SER A 110 0.29 -6.59 6.97
N PHE A 111 1.13 -5.87 7.72
CA PHE A 111 0.96 -4.45 8.02
C PHE A 111 0.85 -3.56 6.76
N PHE A 112 1.34 -4.00 5.60
CA PHE A 112 1.16 -3.27 4.34
C PHE A 112 -0.31 -2.99 4.03
N TYR A 113 -1.24 -3.83 4.50
CA TYR A 113 -2.67 -3.57 4.44
C TYR A 113 -3.06 -2.23 5.09
N GLU A 114 -2.53 -1.93 6.27
CA GLU A 114 -2.80 -0.66 6.97
C GLU A 114 -2.20 0.55 6.24
N LEU A 115 -1.22 0.32 5.35
CA LEU A 115 -0.57 1.36 4.56
C LEU A 115 -1.30 1.66 3.25
N LEU A 116 -2.14 0.74 2.75
CA LEU A 116 -2.83 0.89 1.45
C LEU A 116 -3.60 2.21 1.33
N PRO A 117 -4.39 2.67 2.33
CA PRO A 117 -5.08 3.96 2.22
C PRO A 117 -4.13 5.14 2.07
N LEU A 118 -2.97 5.08 2.76
CA LEU A 118 -1.95 6.14 2.71
C LEU A 118 -1.17 6.12 1.39
N LEU A 119 -1.05 4.94 0.77
CA LEU A 119 -0.47 4.72 -0.56
C LEU A 119 -1.45 5.05 -1.70
N GLY A 120 -2.72 5.32 -1.40
CA GLY A 120 -3.75 5.64 -2.39
C GLY A 120 -4.46 4.43 -2.99
N HIS A 121 -4.31 3.23 -2.41
CA HIS A 121 -4.89 1.97 -2.88
C HIS A 121 -6.12 1.54 -2.05
N ASN A 122 -7.07 2.47 -1.85
CA ASN A 122 -8.28 2.22 -1.04
C ASN A 122 -9.17 1.11 -1.64
N GLU A 123 -9.15 1.00 -2.96
CA GLU A 123 -9.85 -0.03 -3.74
C GLU A 123 -9.29 -1.44 -3.50
N VAL A 124 -8.00 -1.56 -3.19
CA VAL A 124 -7.37 -2.84 -2.82
C VAL A 124 -7.67 -3.15 -1.36
N ALA A 125 -7.60 -2.13 -0.50
CA ALA A 125 -7.89 -2.27 0.93
C ALA A 125 -9.33 -2.76 1.20
N SER A 126 -10.31 -2.31 0.41
CA SER A 126 -11.71 -2.72 0.56
C SER A 126 -12.00 -4.17 0.17
N GLN A 127 -11.09 -4.82 -0.57
CA GLN A 127 -11.21 -6.22 -0.98
C GLN A 127 -10.63 -7.19 0.06
N ILE A 128 -9.86 -6.70 1.03
CA ILE A 128 -9.15 -7.52 2.00
C ILE A 128 -9.97 -7.66 3.28
N ASP A 129 -10.19 -8.90 3.69
CA ASP A 129 -10.69 -9.28 5.00
C ASP A 129 -9.53 -9.70 5.92
N PRO A 130 -9.11 -8.84 6.87
CA PRO A 130 -7.99 -9.15 7.76
C PRO A 130 -8.33 -10.20 8.82
N GLN A 131 -9.59 -10.63 8.94
CA GLN A 131 -9.93 -11.77 9.80
C GLN A 131 -9.52 -13.10 9.18
N LEU A 132 -9.49 -13.18 7.85
CA LEU A 132 -9.15 -14.40 7.12
C LEU A 132 -7.63 -14.49 6.87
N PRO A 133 -7.10 -15.69 6.55
CA PRO A 133 -5.73 -15.81 6.08
C PRO A 133 -5.47 -14.93 4.85
N TRP A 134 -4.24 -14.44 4.70
CA TRP A 134 -3.89 -13.63 3.51
C TRP A 134 -4.05 -14.39 2.18
N TYR A 135 -3.96 -15.72 2.23
CA TYR A 135 -4.10 -16.64 1.10
C TYR A 135 -5.51 -17.23 0.96
N ASP A 136 -6.49 -16.71 1.71
CA ASP A 136 -7.89 -17.07 1.52
C ASP A 136 -8.40 -16.56 0.16
N GLU A 137 -9.28 -17.30 -0.51
CA GLU A 137 -9.82 -16.92 -1.82
C GLU A 137 -10.39 -15.50 -1.85
N LYS A 138 -10.99 -15.03 -0.75
CA LYS A 138 -11.48 -13.65 -0.64
C LYS A 138 -10.36 -12.61 -0.73
N ASN A 139 -9.19 -12.93 -0.20
CA ASN A 139 -8.02 -12.04 -0.14
C ASN A 139 -7.07 -12.21 -1.34
N LEU A 140 -7.10 -13.36 -2.03
CA LEU A 140 -6.14 -13.68 -3.09
C LEU A 140 -6.18 -12.69 -4.25
N SER A 141 -7.36 -12.26 -4.68
CA SER A 141 -7.49 -11.26 -5.76
C SER A 141 -6.78 -9.94 -5.42
N ALA A 142 -6.84 -9.51 -4.15
CA ALA A 142 -6.10 -8.34 -3.69
C ALA A 142 -4.60 -8.63 -3.59
N ALA A 143 -4.21 -9.82 -3.11
CA ALA A 143 -2.81 -10.23 -3.01
C ALA A 143 -2.09 -10.25 -4.38
N GLU A 144 -2.81 -10.50 -5.48
CA GLU A 144 -2.27 -10.48 -6.84
C GLU A 144 -1.92 -9.08 -7.37
N VAL A 145 -2.43 -8.03 -6.74
CA VAL A 145 -2.17 -6.64 -7.15
C VAL A 145 -0.71 -6.29 -6.95
N TRP A 146 -0.15 -5.58 -7.92
CA TRP A 146 1.20 -5.03 -7.84
C TRP A 146 1.14 -3.68 -7.15
N LEU A 147 1.94 -3.52 -6.11
CA LEU A 147 2.09 -2.28 -5.37
C LEU A 147 3.44 -1.67 -5.74
N PRO A 148 3.49 -0.69 -6.66
CA PRO A 148 4.76 -0.17 -7.15
C PRO A 148 5.67 0.35 -6.05
N GLN A 149 5.10 0.93 -4.99
CA GLN A 149 5.83 1.54 -3.88
C GLN A 149 6.65 0.53 -3.05
N VAL A 150 6.27 -0.74 -3.04
CA VAL A 150 7.00 -1.80 -2.32
C VAL A 150 7.84 -2.67 -3.26
N LEU A 151 7.93 -2.29 -4.54
CA LEU A 151 8.73 -2.97 -5.54
C LEU A 151 9.98 -2.15 -5.86
N CYS A 152 11.01 -2.87 -6.29
CA CYS A 152 12.28 -2.33 -6.74
C CYS A 152 12.28 -2.43 -8.28
N PRO A 153 12.33 -1.30 -9.00
CA PRO A 153 12.19 -1.28 -10.44
C PRO A 153 13.46 -1.78 -11.14
N TRP A 154 14.60 -1.74 -10.43
CA TRP A 154 15.90 -2.22 -10.91
C TRP A 154 16.05 -3.73 -10.81
N TYR A 155 15.15 -4.43 -10.11
CA TYR A 155 15.18 -5.90 -10.04
C TYR A 155 14.59 -6.51 -11.31
N PRO A 156 14.99 -7.74 -11.68
CA PRO A 156 14.34 -8.48 -12.74
C PRO A 156 12.82 -8.55 -12.52
N THR A 157 12.03 -8.46 -13.59
CA THR A 157 10.56 -8.47 -13.50
C THR A 157 10.00 -9.77 -12.91
N SER A 158 10.76 -10.87 -12.96
CA SER A 158 10.43 -12.12 -12.28
C SER A 158 10.34 -11.98 -10.76
N GLU A 159 11.06 -11.03 -10.16
CA GLU A 159 11.04 -10.75 -8.72
C GLU A 159 9.79 -9.99 -8.28
N TRP A 160 9.08 -9.34 -9.20
CA TRP A 160 7.87 -8.54 -8.86
C TRP A 160 6.67 -9.41 -8.53
N ARG A 161 6.80 -10.72 -8.74
CA ARG A 161 5.85 -11.75 -8.36
C ARG A 161 6.45 -12.62 -7.27
N ALA A 162 5.58 -13.05 -6.36
CA ALA A 162 5.91 -14.02 -5.34
C ALA A 162 5.05 -15.28 -5.49
N SER A 163 5.66 -16.41 -5.16
CA SER A 163 5.01 -17.70 -4.98
C SER A 163 5.00 -18.02 -3.49
N SER A 164 4.06 -18.88 -3.08
CA SER A 164 3.99 -19.34 -1.70
C SER A 164 3.37 -20.72 -1.65
N PRO A 165 3.87 -21.63 -0.82
CA PRO A 165 3.26 -22.95 -0.62
C PRO A 165 1.88 -22.87 0.05
N LEU A 166 1.49 -21.69 0.56
CA LEU A 166 0.17 -21.46 1.14
C LEU A 166 -0.88 -21.05 0.10
N VAL A 167 -0.46 -20.67 -1.11
CA VAL A 167 -1.37 -20.20 -2.16
C VAL A 167 -1.81 -21.40 -3.00
N PRO A 168 -3.13 -21.63 -3.15
CA PRO A 168 -3.65 -22.70 -4.00
C PRO A 168 -3.15 -22.60 -5.45
N ASP A 169 -3.01 -23.76 -6.09
CA ASP A 169 -2.74 -23.90 -7.53
C ASP A 169 -1.48 -23.20 -8.05
N GLY A 170 -0.56 -22.83 -7.16
CA GLY A 170 0.68 -22.14 -7.53
C GLY A 170 0.45 -20.73 -8.09
N ARG A 171 -0.69 -20.10 -7.78
CA ARG A 171 -0.98 -18.72 -8.22
C ARG A 171 0.13 -17.77 -7.76
N LEU A 172 0.55 -16.89 -8.66
CA LEU A 172 1.55 -15.87 -8.36
C LEU A 172 0.89 -14.61 -7.83
N VAL A 173 1.32 -14.18 -6.65
CA VAL A 173 0.85 -12.96 -5.99
C VAL A 173 1.85 -11.82 -6.17
N GLY A 174 1.50 -10.60 -5.80
CA GLY A 174 2.42 -9.47 -5.83
C GLY A 174 3.53 -9.64 -4.79
N ALA A 175 4.76 -9.32 -5.17
CA ALA A 175 5.89 -9.33 -4.25
C ALA A 175 6.03 -8.02 -3.45
N THR A 176 6.87 -8.06 -2.42
CA THR A 176 7.51 -6.89 -1.82
C THR A 176 9.02 -7.09 -1.84
N HIS A 177 9.77 -6.01 -2.02
CA HIS A 177 11.22 -5.97 -1.81
C HIS A 177 11.62 -5.16 -0.58
N PHE A 178 10.65 -4.78 0.24
CA PHE A 178 10.85 -4.08 1.50
C PHE A 178 10.25 -4.86 2.65
N VAL A 179 11.01 -4.97 3.73
CA VAL A 179 10.57 -5.58 4.98
C VAL A 179 10.80 -4.63 6.13
N ALA A 180 9.92 -4.67 7.13
CA ALA A 180 10.14 -3.97 8.38
C ALA A 180 11.22 -4.65 9.20
N ILE A 181 12.06 -3.85 9.85
CA ILE A 181 13.12 -4.33 10.73
C ILE A 181 12.61 -4.36 12.17
N ALA A 182 12.52 -5.58 12.70
CA ALA A 182 11.98 -5.83 14.04
C ALA A 182 13.02 -5.68 15.16
N GLY A 183 14.28 -5.40 14.81
CA GLY A 183 15.38 -5.24 15.76
C GLY A 183 16.47 -6.29 15.62
N VAL A 184 17.17 -6.54 16.72
CA VAL A 184 18.36 -7.38 16.81
C VAL A 184 18.00 -8.80 17.25
N GLY A 185 18.43 -9.78 16.46
CA GLY A 185 18.16 -11.21 16.62
C GLY A 185 17.15 -11.71 15.58
N LEU A 186 17.34 -12.95 15.10
CA LEU A 186 16.49 -13.55 14.05
C LEU A 186 15.00 -13.62 14.45
N ASP A 187 14.73 -13.76 15.75
CA ASP A 187 13.39 -13.83 16.32
C ASP A 187 12.87 -12.50 16.89
N ALA A 188 13.54 -11.37 16.60
CA ALA A 188 13.17 -10.06 17.16
C ALA A 188 11.70 -9.68 16.97
N ALA A 189 11.09 -10.12 15.86
CA ALA A 189 9.68 -9.88 15.57
C ALA A 189 8.70 -10.58 16.55
N ARG A 190 9.17 -11.56 17.32
CA ARG A 190 8.38 -12.29 18.34
C ARG A 190 8.66 -11.83 19.76
N TYR A 191 9.68 -11.00 19.98
CA TYR A 191 10.02 -10.54 21.31
C TYR A 191 8.88 -9.69 21.89
N ASP A 192 8.67 -9.82 23.20
CA ASP A 192 7.79 -8.90 23.92
C ASP A 192 8.58 -7.65 24.29
N PRO A 193 8.25 -6.45 23.75
CA PRO A 193 8.96 -5.22 24.07
C PRO A 193 8.82 -4.80 25.54
N LYS A 194 7.86 -5.38 26.29
CA LYS A 194 7.69 -5.14 27.73
C LYS A 194 8.63 -5.99 28.58
N ASN A 195 9.21 -7.05 28.03
CA ASN A 195 10.22 -7.84 28.73
C ASN A 195 11.55 -7.06 28.75
N PRO A 196 12.13 -6.74 29.93
CA PRO A 196 13.38 -6.01 30.04
C PRO A 196 14.56 -6.64 29.28
N GLU A 197 14.57 -7.96 29.10
CA GLU A 197 15.59 -8.68 28.33
C GLU A 197 15.63 -8.27 26.86
N PHE A 198 14.44 -8.03 26.28
CA PHE A 198 14.29 -7.72 24.85
C PHE A 198 13.97 -6.26 24.58
N ALA A 199 13.61 -5.47 25.59
CA ALA A 199 13.22 -4.06 25.45
C ALA A 199 14.27 -3.20 24.70
N ARG A 200 15.55 -3.55 24.79
CA ARG A 200 16.66 -2.89 24.08
C ARG A 200 17.04 -3.52 22.74
N LYS A 201 16.48 -4.68 22.42
CA LYS A 201 16.73 -5.40 21.16
C LYS A 201 15.65 -5.17 20.11
N VAL A 202 14.48 -4.69 20.51
CA VAL A 202 13.34 -4.46 19.62
C VAL A 202 13.54 -3.22 18.75
N GLY A 203 13.14 -3.33 17.48
CA GLY A 203 13.01 -2.23 16.53
C GLY A 203 11.65 -1.57 16.63
N ILE A 204 11.15 -1.03 15.52
CA ILE A 204 9.91 -0.24 15.50
C ILE A 204 8.65 -1.12 15.47
N THR A 205 8.71 -2.27 14.82
CA THR A 205 7.53 -3.12 14.61
C THR A 205 7.91 -4.60 14.68
N GLY A 206 7.15 -5.38 15.45
CA GLY A 206 7.17 -6.84 15.47
C GLY A 206 5.84 -7.43 15.01
N TYR A 207 5.66 -8.75 15.07
CA TYR A 207 4.44 -9.38 14.55
C TYR A 207 3.17 -8.92 15.26
N ASP A 208 3.23 -8.75 16.58
CA ASP A 208 2.08 -8.49 17.45
C ASP A 208 2.08 -7.08 18.05
N TRP A 209 3.09 -6.26 17.74
CA TRP A 209 3.28 -4.94 18.33
C TRP A 209 3.88 -3.96 17.32
N GLY A 210 3.56 -2.68 17.51
CA GLY A 210 4.17 -1.54 16.82
C GLY A 210 4.47 -0.44 17.84
N SER A 211 5.42 0.43 17.50
CA SER A 211 5.90 1.45 18.43
C SER A 211 5.18 2.78 18.26
N THR A 212 4.95 3.51 19.35
CA THR A 212 4.66 4.94 19.27
C THR A 212 5.95 5.74 19.04
N ILE A 213 5.85 7.00 18.63
CA ILE A 213 7.04 7.85 18.45
C ILE A 213 7.81 8.04 19.75
N GLU A 214 7.09 8.14 20.86
CA GLU A 214 7.68 8.37 22.18
C GLU A 214 8.53 7.18 22.65
N GLU A 215 8.24 5.98 22.14
CA GLU A 215 9.04 4.77 22.40
C GLU A 215 10.31 4.67 21.55
N ILE A 216 10.47 5.53 20.54
CA ILE A 216 11.66 5.59 19.67
C ILE A 216 12.62 6.62 20.23
N THR A 217 13.34 6.24 21.29
CA THR A 217 14.24 7.14 22.03
C THR A 217 15.59 7.36 21.35
N ASP A 218 16.01 6.45 20.48
CA ASP A 218 17.29 6.57 19.76
C ASP A 218 17.24 7.62 18.63
N GLY A 219 16.03 8.07 18.27
CA GLY A 219 15.78 9.12 17.27
C GLY A 219 15.19 8.56 15.97
N LEU A 220 14.21 9.28 15.42
CA LEU A 220 13.48 8.84 14.21
C LEU A 220 14.35 8.84 12.95
N ASP A 221 15.34 9.72 12.87
CA ASP A 221 16.33 9.84 11.79
C ASP A 221 17.46 8.81 11.87
N LYS A 222 17.55 8.10 13.02
CA LYS A 222 18.60 7.13 13.34
C LYS A 222 18.10 5.69 13.39
N THR A 223 16.79 5.50 13.57
CA THR A 223 16.16 4.19 13.64
C THR A 223 15.61 3.77 12.28
N ILE A 224 16.02 2.59 11.81
CA ILE A 224 15.54 1.97 10.58
C ILE A 224 14.12 1.44 10.81
N TYR A 225 13.20 1.77 9.90
CA TYR A 225 11.87 1.16 9.86
C TYR A 225 11.80 0.05 8.82
N LEU A 226 12.10 0.33 7.56
CA LEU A 226 12.09 -0.65 6.47
C LEU A 226 13.47 -0.79 5.85
N MET A 227 13.81 -1.98 5.36
CA MET A 227 15.01 -2.21 4.53
C MET A 227 14.65 -2.94 3.25
N GLN A 228 15.39 -2.61 2.19
CA GLN A 228 15.29 -3.30 0.92
C GLN A 228 15.99 -4.67 1.00
N THR A 229 15.28 -5.74 0.62
CA THR A 229 15.85 -7.09 0.59
C THR A 229 16.54 -7.36 -0.74
N ALA A 230 17.56 -8.22 -0.74
CA ALA A 230 18.14 -8.73 -1.98
C ALA A 230 17.09 -9.53 -2.80
N PRO A 231 17.22 -9.60 -4.14
CA PRO A 231 16.34 -10.44 -4.96
C PRO A 231 16.59 -11.93 -4.69
N GLY A 232 15.67 -12.78 -5.11
CA GLY A 232 15.75 -14.25 -5.04
C GLY A 232 14.94 -14.88 -3.92
N LEU A 233 14.41 -14.08 -2.98
CA LEU A 233 13.48 -14.56 -1.95
C LEU A 233 12.04 -14.19 -2.32
N SER A 234 11.19 -15.21 -2.44
CA SER A 234 9.76 -15.03 -2.71
C SER A 234 9.05 -14.44 -1.49
N GLN A 235 8.53 -13.21 -1.65
CA GLN A 235 8.00 -12.41 -0.54
C GLN A 235 6.65 -11.79 -0.92
N PRO A 236 5.51 -12.47 -0.70
CA PRO A 236 4.21 -11.86 -0.94
C PRO A 236 3.98 -10.64 -0.05
N TRP A 237 3.58 -9.50 -0.62
CA TRP A 237 3.40 -8.27 0.16
C TRP A 237 2.28 -8.38 1.19
N LEU A 238 1.23 -9.16 0.91
CA LEU A 238 0.09 -9.36 1.81
C LEU A 238 0.38 -10.41 2.90
N ALA A 239 1.43 -11.23 2.74
CA ALA A 239 1.78 -12.24 3.73
C ALA A 239 2.45 -11.60 4.95
N GLY A 240 1.83 -11.75 6.13
CA GLY A 240 2.50 -11.44 7.39
C GLY A 240 3.69 -12.36 7.67
N GLY A 241 4.40 -12.11 8.76
CA GLY A 241 5.55 -12.92 9.15
C GLY A 241 6.85 -12.52 8.45
N GLY A 242 7.75 -13.49 8.22
CA GLY A 242 9.09 -13.27 7.65
C GLY A 242 9.12 -12.72 6.22
N ALA A 243 8.00 -12.76 5.50
CA ALA A 243 7.88 -12.15 4.17
C ALA A 243 7.90 -10.62 4.22
N THR A 244 7.50 -10.02 5.35
CA THR A 244 7.32 -8.57 5.48
C THR A 244 7.95 -7.98 6.73
N VAL A 245 8.33 -8.79 7.72
CA VAL A 245 8.98 -8.34 8.96
C VAL A 245 10.09 -9.31 9.36
N ARG A 246 11.31 -8.80 9.55
CA ARG A 246 12.51 -9.60 9.87
C ARG A 246 13.35 -8.92 10.96
N GLY A 247 14.00 -9.73 11.80
CA GLY A 247 15.08 -9.26 12.66
C GLY A 247 16.43 -9.40 11.98
N LEU A 248 17.42 -8.63 12.44
CA LEU A 248 18.78 -8.70 11.92
C LEU A 248 19.60 -9.74 12.68
N ASN A 249 20.41 -10.51 11.96
CA ASN A 249 21.34 -11.45 12.57
C ASN A 249 22.50 -10.68 13.23
N GLU A 250 22.85 -11.03 14.48
CA GLU A 250 23.96 -10.40 15.22
C GLU A 250 25.34 -10.70 14.59
N THR A 251 25.45 -11.80 13.84
CA THR A 251 26.70 -12.23 13.21
C THR A 251 26.93 -11.53 11.86
N ASP A 252 25.92 -11.57 10.99
CA ASP A 252 25.90 -10.87 9.70
C ASP A 252 24.54 -10.15 9.51
N PRO A 253 24.41 -8.89 9.98
CA PRO A 253 23.13 -8.18 9.93
C PRO A 253 22.66 -7.82 8.51
N LEU A 254 23.51 -7.94 7.50
CA LEU A 254 23.14 -7.67 6.11
C LEU A 254 22.86 -8.95 5.31
N ASP A 255 22.90 -10.12 5.94
CA ASP A 255 22.53 -11.37 5.27
C ASP A 255 21.10 -11.30 4.71
N GLY A 256 20.95 -11.61 3.43
CA GLY A 256 19.69 -11.45 2.68
C GLY A 256 19.30 -10.03 2.29
N PHE A 257 20.13 -9.01 2.58
CA PHE A 257 19.88 -7.61 2.19
C PHE A 257 20.89 -7.07 1.17
N ARG A 258 22.12 -7.60 1.09
CA ARG A 258 23.17 -7.11 0.18
C ARG A 258 22.79 -7.33 -1.29
N HIS A 259 22.79 -6.26 -2.08
CA HIS A 259 22.64 -6.31 -3.55
C HIS A 259 23.41 -5.16 -4.23
N THR A 260 23.45 -5.14 -5.56
CA THR A 260 24.08 -4.07 -6.37
C THR A 260 23.10 -3.35 -7.29
N PHE A 261 21.84 -3.79 -7.35
CA PHE A 261 20.83 -3.18 -8.21
C PHE A 261 20.41 -1.79 -7.71
N GLY A 262 20.59 -0.76 -8.55
CA GLY A 262 20.21 0.62 -8.24
C GLY A 262 21.03 1.26 -7.12
N THR A 263 22.10 0.62 -6.64
CA THR A 263 22.94 1.15 -5.56
C THR A 263 23.90 2.22 -6.08
N PRO A 264 24.34 3.18 -5.22
CA PRO A 264 25.32 4.19 -5.60
C PRO A 264 26.60 3.54 -6.16
N ASP A 265 27.03 3.97 -7.34
CA ASP A 265 28.20 3.46 -8.08
C ASP A 265 28.19 1.93 -8.32
N GLY A 266 27.04 1.26 -8.19
CA GLY A 266 26.94 -0.20 -8.28
C GLY A 266 27.61 -0.95 -7.11
N LYS A 267 27.93 -0.25 -6.01
CA LYS A 267 28.56 -0.86 -4.82
C LYS A 267 27.59 -1.79 -4.09
N PRO A 268 28.07 -2.89 -3.50
CA PRO A 268 27.20 -3.78 -2.73
C PRO A 268 26.68 -3.07 -1.48
N GLY A 269 25.39 -3.20 -1.22
CA GLY A 269 24.71 -2.61 -0.05
C GLY A 269 23.20 -2.80 -0.13
N THR A 270 22.46 -1.94 0.57
CA THR A 270 20.99 -1.90 0.54
C THR A 270 20.48 -0.50 0.88
N PHE A 271 19.20 -0.23 0.61
CA PHE A 271 18.53 0.99 1.06
C PHE A 271 17.74 0.73 2.35
N ALA A 272 17.87 1.65 3.31
CA ALA A 272 17.10 1.68 4.54
C ALA A 272 16.22 2.93 4.57
N LEU A 273 14.94 2.72 4.86
CA LEU A 273 13.98 3.77 5.13
C LEU A 273 13.92 4.00 6.65
N MET A 274 14.33 5.18 7.08
CA MET A 274 14.35 5.60 8.48
C MET A 274 12.95 5.94 8.97
N ALA A 275 12.75 5.93 10.30
CA ALA A 275 11.44 6.21 10.91
C ALA A 275 10.91 7.63 10.65
N ASN A 276 11.79 8.59 10.33
CA ASN A 276 11.42 9.94 9.93
C ASN A 276 11.10 10.06 8.42
N GLY A 277 11.27 9.00 7.64
CA GLY A 277 11.09 8.95 6.19
C GLY A 277 12.34 9.23 5.35
N ASP A 278 13.49 9.51 5.94
CA ASP A 278 14.74 9.61 5.20
C ASP A 278 15.14 8.25 4.61
N ILE A 279 15.79 8.26 3.45
CA ILE A 279 16.32 7.05 2.83
C ILE A 279 17.85 7.14 2.82
N ARG A 280 18.46 6.20 3.53
CA ARG A 280 19.92 6.04 3.62
C ARG A 280 20.37 4.82 2.82
N PHE A 281 21.54 4.92 2.21
CA PHE A 281 22.22 3.75 1.67
C PHE A 281 23.07 3.12 2.78
N ILE A 282 22.96 1.81 2.95
CA ILE A 282 23.72 1.01 3.89
C ILE A 282 24.78 0.23 3.08
N PRO A 283 26.05 0.65 3.11
CA PRO A 283 27.13 -0.06 2.43
C PRO A 283 27.34 -1.46 2.99
N ALA A 284 27.77 -2.41 2.15
CA ALA A 284 28.08 -3.76 2.60
C ALA A 284 29.20 -3.82 3.66
N ASP A 285 30.11 -2.85 3.67
CA ASP A 285 31.22 -2.76 4.62
C ASP A 285 30.89 -1.92 5.87
N ILE A 286 29.61 -1.56 6.10
CA ILE A 286 29.19 -0.89 7.33
C ILE A 286 29.61 -1.71 8.57
N ASP A 287 30.06 -1.03 9.62
CA ASP A 287 30.31 -1.69 10.91
C ASP A 287 29.00 -2.30 11.42
N LYS A 288 29.01 -3.62 11.66
CA LYS A 288 27.85 -4.36 12.14
C LYS A 288 27.24 -3.77 13.41
N LYS A 289 28.04 -3.18 14.31
CA LYS A 289 27.53 -2.55 15.54
C LYS A 289 26.70 -1.32 15.22
N VAL A 290 27.10 -0.55 14.21
CA VAL A 290 26.35 0.63 13.75
C VAL A 290 25.02 0.20 13.16
N LEU A 291 25.01 -0.81 12.29
CA LEU A 291 23.75 -1.30 11.70
C LEU A 291 22.82 -1.90 12.75
N LEU A 292 23.33 -2.67 13.71
CA LEU A 292 22.53 -3.24 14.78
C LEU A 292 21.94 -2.15 15.69
N ALA A 293 22.70 -1.10 16.02
CA ALA A 293 22.19 0.04 16.78
C ALA A 293 21.15 0.87 16.01
N MET A 294 21.28 0.96 14.67
CA MET A 294 20.24 1.58 13.83
C MET A 294 18.95 0.74 13.78
N ALA A 295 18.99 -0.55 14.12
CA ALA A 295 17.83 -1.44 14.07
C ALA A 295 16.97 -1.41 15.34
N THR A 296 17.44 -0.81 16.43
CA THR A 296 16.75 -0.75 17.72
C THR A 296 16.05 0.58 17.93
N ARG A 297 14.86 0.57 18.55
CA ARG A 297 14.12 1.81 18.87
C ARG A 297 14.63 2.54 20.12
N ALA A 298 15.20 1.77 21.06
CA ALA A 298 15.59 2.22 22.39
C ALA A 298 16.79 1.41 22.94
N GLY A 299 17.77 1.11 22.08
CA GLY A 299 18.97 0.38 22.44
C GLY A 299 19.95 1.22 23.27
N SER A 300 19.91 2.56 23.13
CA SER A 300 20.79 3.51 23.81
C SER A 300 22.29 3.38 23.47
N GLU A 301 22.65 2.63 22.43
CA GLU A 301 24.02 2.59 21.94
C GLU A 301 24.44 3.92 21.30
N PRO A 302 25.69 4.34 21.45
CA PRO A 302 26.19 5.52 20.76
C PRO A 302 26.28 5.24 19.25
N LEU A 303 25.50 5.98 18.47
CA LEU A 303 25.61 5.98 17.00
C LEU A 303 26.66 7.01 16.54
N PRO A 304 27.60 6.63 15.66
CA PRO A 304 28.55 7.55 15.06
C PRO A 304 27.85 8.48 14.05
N ASP A 305 28.63 9.31 13.36
CA ASP A 305 28.14 10.11 12.25
C ASP A 305 27.57 9.22 11.12
N LEU A 306 26.24 9.15 11.04
CA LEU A 306 25.55 8.30 10.08
C LEU A 306 25.78 8.77 8.64
N ASP A 307 26.03 10.04 8.37
CA ASP A 307 26.22 10.50 7.00
C ASP A 307 27.52 9.95 6.39
N ARG A 308 28.50 9.62 7.24
CA ARG A 308 29.74 8.94 6.84
C ARG A 308 29.57 7.43 6.64
N HIS A 309 28.78 6.77 7.48
CA HIS A 309 28.69 5.30 7.51
C HIS A 309 27.48 4.73 6.75
N ALA A 310 26.42 5.52 6.63
CA ALA A 310 25.14 5.21 6.01
C ALA A 310 24.60 6.48 5.31
N PRO A 311 25.22 6.90 4.20
CA PRO A 311 24.97 8.21 3.59
C PRO A 311 23.50 8.41 3.25
N LEU A 312 23.00 9.62 3.52
CA LEU A 312 21.67 10.06 3.13
C LEU A 312 21.60 10.20 1.60
N ILE A 313 20.71 9.44 0.96
CA ILE A 313 20.52 9.49 -0.50
C ILE A 313 19.29 10.31 -0.87
N TYR A 314 18.18 10.08 -0.19
CA TYR A 314 16.95 10.85 -0.39
C TYR A 314 16.47 11.39 0.95
N PRO A 315 16.49 12.71 1.15
CA PRO A 315 15.89 13.31 2.34
C PRO A 315 14.38 13.13 2.31
N LYS A 316 13.76 13.09 3.48
CA LYS A 316 12.31 13.16 3.63
C LYS A 316 11.77 14.37 2.87
N ARG A 317 10.62 14.19 2.25
CA ARG A 317 9.98 15.23 1.45
C ARG A 317 9.38 16.30 2.36
N THR A 318 10.10 17.39 2.56
CA THR A 318 9.49 18.60 3.12
C THR A 318 8.50 19.12 2.08
N ARG A 319 7.19 18.98 2.33
CA ARG A 319 6.23 19.81 1.60
C ARG A 319 6.56 21.25 1.95
N GLU A 320 7.13 22.00 1.02
CA GLU A 320 6.99 23.45 1.07
C GLU A 320 5.49 23.70 1.26
N ALA A 321 5.14 24.44 2.32
CA ALA A 321 3.78 24.92 2.49
C ALA A 321 3.39 25.51 1.14
N ALA A 322 2.35 24.96 0.51
CA ALA A 322 1.91 25.39 -0.80
C ALA A 322 1.87 26.92 -0.77
N VAL A 323 2.81 27.55 -1.48
CA VAL A 323 2.73 28.97 -1.77
C VAL A 323 1.38 29.08 -2.43
N SER A 324 0.44 29.71 -1.74
CA SER A 324 -0.85 30.04 -2.29
C SER A 324 -0.56 30.98 -3.45
N THR A 325 -0.33 30.43 -4.64
CA THR A 325 -0.33 31.16 -5.89
C THR A 325 -1.79 31.50 -6.16
N THR A 326 -2.33 32.40 -5.35
CA THR A 326 -3.32 33.34 -5.84
C THR A 326 -2.66 33.99 -7.05
N PRO A 327 -3.23 33.89 -8.27
CA PRO A 327 -2.64 34.51 -9.44
C PRO A 327 -2.58 36.01 -9.18
N GLN A 328 -1.38 36.52 -8.93
CA GLN A 328 -1.13 37.95 -8.92
C GLN A 328 -1.19 38.37 -10.41
N PRO A 329 -2.15 39.22 -10.82
CA PRO A 329 -2.22 39.65 -12.20
C PRO A 329 -0.92 40.38 -12.58
N ALA A 330 -0.40 40.00 -13.75
CA ALA A 330 0.84 40.48 -14.31
C ALA A 330 0.93 42.02 -14.28
N GLY A 331 2.00 42.52 -13.67
CA GLY A 331 2.35 43.94 -13.69
C GLY A 331 2.67 44.41 -15.10
N SER A 332 1.99 45.47 -15.50
CA SER A 332 2.29 46.30 -16.65
C SER A 332 3.57 47.12 -16.44
N SER A 333 4.47 47.10 -17.42
CA SER A 333 5.39 48.21 -17.74
C SER A 333 5.07 48.59 -19.19
N SER A 334 4.97 49.84 -19.65
CA SER A 334 5.24 51.18 -19.16
C SER A 334 4.53 52.14 -20.14
N SER A 335 4.18 53.37 -19.74
CA SER A 335 4.43 54.61 -20.52
C SER A 335 3.50 55.73 -20.05
N THR A 336 4.10 56.89 -19.83
CA THR A 336 3.52 58.18 -19.48
C THR A 336 2.84 58.81 -20.70
N ALA A 337 1.58 59.24 -20.59
CA ALA A 337 1.00 60.30 -21.42
C ALA A 337 -0.33 60.83 -20.83
N GLU A 338 -0.60 62.09 -21.11
CA GLU A 338 -1.57 63.03 -20.51
C GLU A 338 -3.09 62.72 -20.66
N THR A 339 -3.83 63.47 -19.83
CA THR A 339 -5.28 63.66 -19.60
C THR A 339 -6.23 63.86 -20.80
N VAL A 340 -7.52 63.46 -20.63
CA VAL A 340 -8.81 64.23 -20.77
C VAL A 340 -10.03 63.23 -20.90
N PRO A 341 -11.30 63.55 -20.48
CA PRO A 341 -12.18 62.67 -19.68
C PRO A 341 -13.46 62.07 -20.32
N LEU A 342 -14.02 61.05 -19.61
CA LEU A 342 -15.40 60.48 -19.47
C LEU A 342 -16.44 60.52 -20.64
N PRO A 343 -17.30 59.47 -20.82
CA PRO A 343 -18.43 59.25 -19.90
C PRO A 343 -18.82 57.78 -19.59
N LYS A 344 -19.58 57.67 -18.51
CA LYS A 344 -20.11 56.46 -17.83
C LYS A 344 -21.45 56.04 -18.44
N PRO A 345 -21.79 54.73 -18.46
CA PRO A 345 -23.17 54.35 -18.16
C PRO A 345 -23.31 53.18 -17.17
N GLU A 346 -24.18 53.44 -16.19
CA GLU A 346 -25.15 52.58 -15.47
C GLU A 346 -24.81 51.15 -14.99
N GLN A 347 -24.92 50.99 -13.66
CA GLN A 347 -25.07 49.73 -12.93
C GLN A 347 -26.55 49.32 -12.86
N PRO A 348 -26.86 48.02 -12.94
CA PRO A 348 -27.97 47.42 -12.21
C PRO A 348 -27.49 46.74 -10.92
N LYS A 349 -28.37 46.84 -9.92
CA LYS A 349 -28.19 46.65 -8.49
C LYS A 349 -28.23 45.16 -8.08
N ALA A 350 -27.50 44.84 -7.00
CA ALA A 350 -27.39 43.53 -6.38
C ALA A 350 -28.68 43.01 -5.73
N GLU A 351 -28.83 41.69 -5.69
CA GLU A 351 -29.84 40.97 -4.89
C GLU A 351 -29.14 39.95 -3.97
N GLN A 352 -29.41 40.04 -2.67
CA GLN A 352 -28.85 39.21 -1.60
C GLN A 352 -29.59 37.86 -1.47
N PRO A 353 -28.92 36.75 -1.09
CA PRO A 353 -29.57 35.48 -0.82
C PRO A 353 -30.20 35.39 0.58
N SER A 354 -31.35 34.74 0.68
CA SER A 354 -32.19 34.55 1.88
C SER A 354 -31.74 33.37 2.79
N PRO A 355 -32.09 33.38 4.10
CA PRO A 355 -31.65 32.38 5.08
C PRO A 355 -32.52 31.09 5.13
N PRO A 356 -32.03 29.99 5.74
CA PRO A 356 -32.71 28.69 5.74
C PRO A 356 -33.81 28.56 6.81
N PRO A 357 -34.80 27.64 6.62
CA PRO A 357 -35.93 27.49 7.53
C PRO A 357 -35.68 26.54 8.73
N PRO A 358 -36.50 26.61 9.80
CA PRO A 358 -36.22 26.02 11.12
C PRO A 358 -36.78 24.61 11.37
N SER A 359 -36.19 23.93 12.36
CA SER A 359 -36.56 22.58 12.86
C SER A 359 -37.83 22.56 13.74
N ARG A 360 -38.57 21.44 13.72
CA ARG A 360 -39.56 21.07 14.76
C ARG A 360 -39.45 19.60 15.16
N ASN A 361 -39.53 19.34 16.46
CA ASN A 361 -39.48 18.04 17.13
C ASN A 361 -40.88 17.41 17.37
N ALA A 362 -40.87 16.08 17.52
CA ALA A 362 -41.68 15.19 18.39
C ALA A 362 -42.97 14.45 17.88
N SER A 363 -42.79 13.12 17.62
CA SER A 363 -43.53 11.89 18.09
C SER A 363 -45.05 11.68 17.87
N PRO A 364 -45.61 10.45 18.09
CA PRO A 364 -45.14 9.07 17.83
C PRO A 364 -46.22 8.18 17.12
N ALA A 365 -45.87 7.14 16.34
CA ALA A 365 -46.81 6.04 16.00
C ALA A 365 -46.10 4.81 15.41
N ASP A 366 -46.61 3.65 15.80
CA ASP A 366 -46.29 2.28 15.42
C ASP A 366 -46.05 2.00 13.93
N ALA A 367 -45.07 1.14 13.64
CA ALA A 367 -45.27 -0.04 12.78
C ALA A 367 -44.06 -0.98 12.89
N ALA A 368 -44.36 -2.21 13.31
CA ALA A 368 -43.44 -3.30 13.54
C ALA A 368 -42.62 -3.70 12.29
N LEU A 369 -41.33 -3.96 12.49
CA LEU A 369 -40.48 -4.68 11.53
C LEU A 369 -40.69 -6.19 11.71
N PRO A 370 -40.90 -6.99 10.64
CA PRO A 370 -41.08 -8.43 10.76
C PRO A 370 -39.76 -9.12 11.11
N VAL A 371 -39.84 -9.96 12.15
CA VAL A 371 -38.79 -10.87 12.63
C VAL A 371 -38.59 -12.00 11.61
N ALA A 372 -37.33 -12.27 11.25
CA ALA A 372 -36.95 -13.39 10.40
C ALA A 372 -37.26 -14.75 11.08
N PRO A 373 -37.79 -15.76 10.37
CA PRO A 373 -38.07 -17.06 10.97
C PRO A 373 -36.78 -17.85 11.21
N ALA A 374 -36.71 -18.52 12.38
CA ALA A 374 -35.64 -19.43 12.76
C ALA A 374 -35.65 -20.72 11.90
N PRO A 375 -34.47 -21.34 11.65
CA PRO A 375 -34.40 -22.57 10.85
C PRO A 375 -34.98 -23.77 11.60
N ARG A 376 -35.79 -24.57 10.88
CA ARG A 376 -36.34 -25.85 11.37
C ARG A 376 -35.25 -26.90 11.52
N ALA A 377 -35.30 -27.63 12.62
CA ALA A 377 -34.50 -28.83 12.85
C ALA A 377 -34.87 -29.93 11.84
N VAL A 378 -33.86 -30.52 11.22
CA VAL A 378 -33.99 -31.72 10.39
C VAL A 378 -34.07 -32.92 11.34
N GLN A 379 -35.19 -33.65 11.30
CA GLN A 379 -35.33 -34.96 11.92
C GLN A 379 -34.69 -36.00 11.00
N ASN A 380 -33.86 -36.86 11.59
CA ASN A 380 -33.34 -38.07 10.95
C ASN A 380 -34.46 -39.09 10.80
N GLU A 381 -34.65 -39.59 9.57
CA GLU A 381 -34.97 -40.99 9.27
C GLU A 381 -34.18 -41.43 8.04
#